data_AF-A0A1S3G6X2-F1
#
_entry.id   AF-A0A1S3G6X2-F1
#
_cell.length_a   1.000
_cell.length_b   1.000
_cell.length_c   1.000
_cell.angle_alpha   90.00
_cell.angle_beta   90.00
_cell.angle_gamma   90.00
#
_symmetry.space_group_name_H-M   'P 1'
#
loop_
_entity.id
_entity.type
_entity.pdbx_description
1 polymer ?
#
loop_
_entity_poly.entity_id
_entity_poly.type
_entity_poly.pdbx_seq_one_letter_code
_entity_poly.pdbx_strand_id
1 'polypeptide(L)'
;MTFEADPCLWKFSSAPDFHTVAGTPSSFSSGCEKLEYLLNVTIAPEVSVDEYQKIMSPYVSTSTANDAVGELKECFLKQSNETLANVKVMLTHIYNSVSCDPY
;
A
#
# COMPACT_ATOMS: atom_id res chain seq x y z
N MET A 1 -1.26 23.17 -23.72
CA MET A 1 -0.47 22.95 -22.49
C MET A 1 -1.29 22.02 -21.62
N THR A 2 -1.05 20.71 -21.71
CA THR A 2 -1.62 19.75 -20.76
C THR A 2 -0.79 19.84 -19.48
N PHE A 3 -1.42 20.27 -18.39
CA PHE A 3 -0.91 20.03 -17.05
C PHE A 3 -1.00 18.51 -16.83
N GLU A 4 0.08 17.77 -17.06
CA GLU A 4 0.22 16.45 -16.43
C GLU A 4 0.36 16.72 -14.94
N ALA A 5 -0.75 16.66 -14.21
CA ALA A 5 -0.70 16.56 -12.76
C ALA A 5 0.05 15.25 -12.46
N ASP A 6 1.20 15.34 -11.78
CA ASP A 6 1.93 14.15 -11.37
C ASP A 6 0.98 13.29 -10.50
N PRO A 7 0.58 12.09 -10.97
CA PRO A 7 -0.43 11.26 -10.29
C PRO A 7 0.05 10.79 -8.91
N CYS A 8 1.34 10.99 -8.61
CA CYS A 8 1.99 10.67 -7.34
C CYS A 8 2.18 11.89 -6.42
N LEU A 9 1.50 13.01 -6.69
CA LEU A 9 1.53 14.23 -5.85
C LEU A 9 1.08 14.01 -4.40
N TRP A 10 0.49 12.86 -4.07
CA TRP A 10 0.35 12.39 -2.69
C TRP A 10 1.72 11.93 -2.15
N LYS A 11 2.70 12.83 -2.05
CA LYS A 11 3.82 12.56 -1.15
C LYS A 11 3.24 12.40 0.24
N PHE A 12 3.38 11.23 0.84
CA PHE A 12 3.25 11.08 2.29
C PHE A 12 4.35 11.98 2.88
N SER A 13 4.03 13.24 3.13
CA SER A 13 4.83 14.14 3.95
C SER A 13 5.15 13.36 5.20
N SER A 14 6.44 13.11 5.43
CA SER A 14 7.06 12.42 6.55
C SER A 14 6.05 12.04 7.63
N ALA A 15 5.73 10.74 7.73
CA ALA A 15 4.93 10.27 8.85
C ALA A 15 5.59 10.77 10.15
N PRO A 16 4.82 11.26 11.14
CA PRO A 16 5.40 11.54 12.44
C PRO A 16 6.12 10.28 12.91
N ASP A 17 7.32 10.43 13.50
CA ASP A 17 8.11 9.33 14.06
C ASP A 17 7.21 8.46 14.96
N PHE A 18 6.66 7.40 14.39
CA PHE A 18 5.94 6.40 15.15
C PHE A 18 7.03 5.60 15.83
N HIS A 19 7.37 5.99 17.06
CA HIS A 19 8.39 5.33 17.86
C HIS A 19 8.22 3.82 17.76
N THR A 20 9.21 3.19 17.14
CA THR A 20 9.30 1.75 16.91
C THR A 20 9.10 1.02 18.23
N VAL A 21 7.97 0.33 18.39
CA VAL A 21 7.85 -0.68 19.43
C VAL A 21 8.61 -1.90 18.91
N ALA A 22 9.84 -2.06 19.37
CA ALA A 22 10.65 -3.23 19.05
C ALA A 22 9.94 -4.50 19.56
N GLY A 23 9.56 -5.40 18.65
CA GLY A 23 9.34 -6.81 18.99
C GLY A 23 8.00 -7.47 18.65
N THR A 24 7.11 -6.89 17.85
CA THR A 24 5.88 -7.60 17.43
C THR A 24 5.97 -8.10 15.98
N PRO A 25 5.49 -9.33 15.68
CA PRO A 25 5.41 -9.81 14.30
C PRO A 25 4.52 -8.85 13.51
N SER A 26 5.02 -8.39 12.38
CA SER A 26 4.40 -7.37 11.52
C SER A 26 3.18 -7.88 10.73
N SER A 27 2.34 -8.72 11.35
CA SER A 27 1.10 -9.23 10.77
C SER A 27 -0.05 -8.41 11.31
N PHE A 28 -0.58 -7.53 10.46
CA PHE A 28 -1.86 -6.88 10.68
C PHE A 28 -2.97 -7.84 10.24
N SER A 29 -3.94 -8.10 11.12
CA SER A 29 -5.02 -9.05 10.83
C SER A 29 -6.18 -8.29 10.22
N SER A 30 -6.38 -8.40 8.91
CA SER A 30 -7.51 -7.76 8.23
C SER A 30 -8.76 -8.63 8.18
N GLY A 31 -8.72 -9.83 8.79
CA GLY A 31 -9.76 -10.86 8.67
C GLY A 31 -9.85 -11.49 7.27
N CYS A 32 -8.94 -11.13 6.35
CA CYS A 32 -8.94 -11.58 4.97
C CYS A 32 -7.51 -11.72 4.44
N GLU A 33 -7.00 -12.95 4.44
CA GLU A 33 -5.63 -13.28 4.01
C GLU A 33 -5.29 -12.75 2.61
N LYS A 34 -6.27 -12.74 1.69
CA LYS A 34 -6.09 -12.17 0.35
C LYS A 34 -5.81 -10.68 0.39
N LEU A 35 -6.51 -9.93 1.23
CA LEU A 35 -6.31 -8.49 1.37
C LEU A 35 -4.94 -8.20 1.99
N GLU A 36 -4.53 -8.97 2.99
CA GLU A 36 -3.19 -8.86 3.60
C GLU A 36 -2.08 -9.10 2.58
N TYR A 37 -2.23 -10.12 1.73
CA TYR A 37 -1.31 -10.36 0.61
C TYR A 37 -1.26 -9.17 -0.35
N LEU A 38 -2.42 -8.65 -0.79
CA LEU A 38 -2.49 -7.52 -1.71
C LEU A 38 -1.83 -6.26 -1.13
N LEU A 39 -2.04 -5.97 0.16
CA LEU A 39 -1.42 -4.85 0.84
C LEU A 39 0.11 -5.01 0.93
N ASN A 40 0.61 -6.22 1.21
CA ASN A 40 2.04 -6.49 1.23
C ASN A 40 2.69 -6.28 -0.14
N VAL A 41 2.10 -6.82 -1.22
CA VAL A 41 2.67 -6.63 -2.58
C VAL A 41 2.54 -5.19 -3.08
N THR A 42 1.57 -4.42 -2.56
CA THR A 42 1.42 -2.99 -2.87
C THR A 42 2.64 -2.20 -2.39
N ILE A 43 3.03 -2.39 -1.12
CA ILE A 43 4.13 -1.64 -0.49
C ILE A 43 5.52 -2.27 -0.72
N ALA A 44 5.58 -3.46 -1.31
CA ALA A 44 6.82 -4.17 -1.62
C ALA A 44 7.62 -3.45 -2.75
N PRO A 45 8.82 -2.90 -2.49
CA PRO A 45 9.63 -2.27 -3.53
C PRO A 45 10.13 -3.25 -4.60
N GLU A 46 10.18 -4.54 -4.30
CA GLU A 46 10.61 -5.62 -5.19
C GLU A 46 9.57 -6.02 -6.25
N VAL A 47 8.29 -5.68 -6.04
CA VAL A 47 7.22 -6.02 -6.98
C VAL A 47 7.14 -4.95 -8.06
N SER A 48 7.28 -5.36 -9.32
CA SER A 48 7.17 -4.43 -10.47
C SER A 48 5.72 -3.99 -10.73
N VAL A 49 5.54 -2.91 -11.49
CA VAL A 49 4.20 -2.43 -11.90
C VAL A 49 3.44 -3.51 -12.68
N ASP A 50 4.07 -4.12 -13.68
CA ASP A 50 3.46 -5.17 -14.51
C ASP A 50 3.08 -6.40 -13.69
N GLU A 51 3.92 -6.79 -12.74
CA GLU A 51 3.65 -7.90 -11.83
C GLU A 51 2.48 -7.58 -10.90
N TYR A 52 2.45 -6.38 -10.33
CA TYR A 52 1.35 -5.93 -9.49
C TYR A 52 0.02 -5.89 -10.25
N GLN A 53 0.01 -5.37 -11.48
CA GLN A 53 -1.19 -5.38 -12.33
C GLN A 53 -1.69 -6.81 -12.62
N LYS A 54 -0.78 -7.77 -12.86
CA LYS A 54 -1.15 -9.19 -13.01
C LYS A 54 -1.74 -9.78 -11.73
N ILE A 55 -1.20 -9.43 -10.57
CA ILE A 55 -1.74 -9.86 -9.27
C ILE A 55 -3.14 -9.28 -9.06
N MET A 56 -3.36 -8.04 -9.47
CA MET A 56 -4.62 -7.30 -9.28
C MET A 56 -5.68 -7.61 -10.34
N SER A 57 -5.31 -8.17 -11.50
CA SER A 57 -6.21 -8.44 -12.62
C SER A 57 -7.47 -9.25 -12.26
N PRO A 58 -7.47 -10.19 -11.30
CA PRO A 58 -8.69 -10.90 -10.89
C PRO A 58 -9.70 -10.01 -10.14
N TYR A 59 -9.25 -8.85 -9.63
CA TYR A 59 -10.03 -7.94 -8.80
C TYR A 59 -10.47 -6.67 -9.53
N VAL A 60 -9.93 -6.42 -10.73
CA VAL A 60 -10.29 -5.28 -11.58
C VAL A 60 -10.98 -5.76 -12.85
N SER A 61 -12.09 -5.13 -13.21
CA SER A 61 -12.95 -5.56 -14.32
C SER A 61 -12.84 -4.70 -15.57
N THR A 62 -12.10 -3.59 -15.51
CA THR A 62 -11.99 -2.62 -16.63
C THR A 62 -10.53 -2.26 -16.90
N SER A 63 -10.23 -1.91 -18.15
CA SER A 63 -8.91 -1.40 -18.53
C SER A 63 -8.52 -0.18 -17.68
N THR A 64 -9.45 0.75 -17.50
CA THR A 64 -9.23 1.97 -16.70
C THR A 64 -8.87 1.64 -15.25
N ALA A 65 -9.51 0.64 -14.63
CA ALA A 65 -9.15 0.23 -13.28
C ALA A 65 -7.75 -0.43 -13.23
N ASN A 66 -7.39 -1.19 -14.26
CA ASN A 66 -6.05 -1.78 -14.37
C ASN A 66 -4.96 -0.71 -14.57
N ASP A 67 -5.24 0.33 -15.35
CA ASP A 67 -4.34 1.47 -15.54
C ASP A 67 -4.12 2.21 -14.22
N ALA A 68 -5.20 2.49 -13.48
CA ALA A 68 -5.14 3.11 -12.15
C ALA A 68 -4.36 2.26 -11.12
N VAL A 69 -4.47 0.94 -11.19
CA VAL A 69 -3.66 0.01 -10.38
C VAL A 69 -2.17 0.13 -10.71
N GLY A 70 -1.84 0.32 -11.99
CA GLY A 70 -0.47 0.56 -12.43
C GLY A 70 0.08 1.88 -11.87
N GLU A 71 -0.67 2.96 -12.02
CA GLU A 71 -0.33 4.28 -11.47
C GLU A 71 -0.16 4.23 -9.95
N LEU A 72 -1.08 3.57 -9.24
CA LEU A 72 -1.01 3.38 -7.79
C LEU A 72 0.33 2.74 -7.39
N LYS A 73 0.74 1.67 -8.08
CA LYS A 73 1.99 0.98 -7.79
C LYS A 73 3.20 1.83 -8.10
N GLU A 74 3.20 2.52 -9.24
CA GLU A 74 4.29 3.41 -9.62
C GLU A 74 4.54 4.47 -8.54
N CYS A 75 3.47 5.02 -7.94
CA CYS A 75 3.59 5.99 -6.87
C CYS A 75 4.13 5.41 -5.56
N PHE A 76 3.84 4.15 -5.23
CA PHE A 76 4.48 3.46 -4.10
C PHE A 76 5.97 3.22 -4.36
N LEU A 77 6.36 2.86 -5.60
CA LEU A 77 7.76 2.69 -5.97
C LEU A 77 8.58 3.99 -5.94
N LYS A 78 7.92 5.15 -6.06
CA LYS A 78 8.55 6.48 -5.89
C LYS A 78 8.74 6.89 -4.41
N GLN A 79 8.16 6.17 -3.45
CA GLN A 79 8.34 6.47 -2.03
C GLN A 79 9.69 5.96 -1.51
N SER A 80 10.15 6.52 -0.38
CA SER A 80 11.33 6.00 0.30
C SER A 80 11.04 4.69 1.04
N ASN A 81 12.05 3.84 1.25
CA ASN A 81 11.91 2.62 2.05
C ASN A 81 11.40 2.91 3.47
N GLU A 82 11.77 4.05 4.06
CA GLU A 82 11.26 4.49 5.36
C GLU A 82 9.75 4.78 5.30
N THR A 83 9.30 5.49 4.28
CA THR A 83 7.87 5.76 4.06
C THR A 83 7.09 4.45 3.87
N LEU A 84 7.62 3.51 3.08
CA LEU A 84 6.98 2.19 2.87
C LEU A 84 6.88 1.40 4.19
N ALA A 85 7.92 1.44 5.02
CA ALA A 85 7.90 0.84 6.36
C ALA A 85 6.86 1.51 7.27
N ASN A 86 6.76 2.84 7.24
CA ASN A 86 5.78 3.59 8.02
C ASN A 86 4.34 3.31 7.56
N VAL A 87 4.09 3.10 6.27
CA VAL A 87 2.79 2.64 5.76
C VAL A 87 2.44 1.27 6.34
N LYS A 88 3.39 0.35 6.44
CA LYS A 88 3.17 -0.96 7.07
C LYS A 88 2.77 -0.84 8.54
N VAL A 89 3.43 0.05 9.28
CA VAL A 89 3.11 0.36 10.68
C VAL A 89 1.70 0.97 10.79
N MET A 90 1.36 1.91 9.90
CA MET A 90 0.02 2.50 9.82
C MET A 90 -1.06 1.43 9.60
N LEU A 91 -0.88 0.52 8.64
CA LEU A 91 -1.82 -0.58 8.38
C LEU A 91 -1.99 -1.47 9.62
N THR A 92 -0.90 -1.74 10.34
CA THR A 92 -0.93 -2.50 11.59
C THR A 92 -1.76 -1.82 12.67
N HIS A 93 -1.62 -0.50 12.82
CA HIS A 93 -2.44 0.24 13.78
C HIS A 93 -3.90 0.32 13.36
N ILE A 94 -4.20 0.47 12.06
CA ILE A 94 -5.57 0.50 11.55
C ILE A 94 -6.27 -0.82 11.83
N TYR A 95 -5.72 -1.94 11.36
CA TYR A 95 -6.40 -3.24 11.44
C TYR A 95 -6.45 -3.81 12.86
N ASN A 96 -5.47 -3.51 13.72
CA ASN A 96 -5.51 -3.91 15.12
C ASN A 96 -6.21 -2.88 16.04
N SER A 97 -6.84 -1.84 15.47
CA SER A 97 -7.59 -0.86 16.26
C SER A 97 -8.93 -1.43 16.71
N VAL A 98 -9.44 -0.94 17.85
CA VAL A 98 -10.79 -1.28 18.35
C VAL A 98 -11.89 -1.00 17.32
N SER A 99 -11.65 -0.07 16.39
CA SER A 99 -12.58 0.25 15.31
C SER A 99 -12.59 -0.79 14.18
N CYS A 100 -11.51 -1.56 14.00
CA CYS A 100 -11.42 -2.67 13.05
C CYS A 100 -11.56 -4.06 13.69
N ASP A 101 -11.44 -4.16 15.02
CA ASP A 101 -11.62 -5.39 15.81
C ASP A 101 -12.98 -6.13 15.66
N PRO A 102 -14.13 -5.52 15.27
CA PRO A 102 -15.37 -6.29 15.15
C PRO A 102 -15.45 -7.23 13.92
N TYR A 103 -14.36 -7.41 13.15
CA TYR A 103 -14.33 -8.24 11.94
C TYR A 103 -13.26 -9.33 11.97
#